data_AF-A0A1X1ZZL0-F1
#
_entry.id   AF-A0A1X1ZZL0-F1
#
_cell.length_a   1.000
_cell.length_b   1.000
_cell.length_c   1.000
_cell.angle_alpha   90.00
_cell.angle_beta   90.00
_cell.angle_gamma   90.00
#
_symmetry.space_group_name_H-M   'P 1'
#
loop_
_entity.id
_entity.type
_entity.pdbx_description
1 polymer ?
#
loop_
_entity_poly.entity_id
_entity_poly.type
_entity_poly.pdbx_seq_one_letter_code
_entity_poly.pdbx_strand_id
1 'polypeptide(L)'
;MEPRPLTWPVKRLKKRSEWPIDEARLVFDAAVQYVSVGIDCDALADWEWRQGRLKGWLEVLRREPSAVSVERSGPSMIVGESVGRGELEALVDDVAELLAEAGRRCDETERMHRAVGSALRRVGMIMKRCVERRAEIGAATEERLQQISPEDTAAQQAAIEAAYPDLIVLSETACEQINAQTRRVLDAHRRTAAMPVWQFWEMAYKDLIEG
;
A
#
# COMPACT_ATOMS: atom_id res chain seq x y z
N MET A 1 16.67 -0.25 -21.35
CA MET A 1 16.73 -0.34 -19.88
C MET A 1 15.31 -0.19 -19.36
N GLU A 2 14.93 -1.01 -18.39
CA GLU A 2 13.62 -0.92 -17.72
C GLU A 2 13.48 0.42 -16.98
N PRO A 3 12.34 1.13 -17.09
CA PRO A 3 12.15 2.42 -16.45
C PRO A 3 12.19 2.28 -14.92
N ARG A 4 12.80 3.27 -14.24
CA ARG A 4 12.86 3.31 -12.78
C ARG A 4 11.43 3.46 -12.20
N PRO A 5 11.03 2.64 -11.21
CA PRO A 5 9.77 2.83 -10.49
C PRO A 5 9.69 4.20 -9.82
N LEU A 6 8.49 4.78 -9.81
CA LEU A 6 8.22 6.04 -9.12
C LEU A 6 7.92 5.76 -7.65
N THR A 7 8.56 6.50 -6.74
CA THR A 7 8.21 6.50 -5.32
C THR A 7 7.30 7.68 -5.01
N TRP A 8 6.15 7.43 -4.42
CA TRP A 8 5.26 8.49 -3.96
C TRP A 8 5.56 8.83 -2.50
N PRO A 9 5.66 10.13 -2.14
CA PRO A 9 5.78 10.51 -0.75
C PRO A 9 4.46 10.23 -0.02
N VAL A 10 4.56 9.92 1.28
CA VAL A 10 3.39 9.81 2.14
C VAL A 10 2.79 11.22 2.27
N LYS A 11 1.56 11.38 1.77
CA LYS A 11 0.74 12.59 1.92
C LYS A 11 0.20 12.66 3.35
N ARG A 12 0.15 13.86 3.92
CA ARG A 12 -0.54 14.08 5.19
C ARG A 12 -2.05 13.83 5.04
N LEU A 13 -2.63 13.24 6.08
CA LEU A 13 -4.06 12.96 6.15
C LEU A 13 -4.79 14.10 6.87
N LYS A 14 -6.13 14.06 6.81
CA LYS A 14 -6.97 15.06 7.47
C LYS A 14 -6.81 14.99 9.00
N LYS A 15 -7.12 16.09 9.69
CA LYS A 15 -7.16 16.14 11.16
C LYS A 15 -8.21 15.17 11.72
N ARG A 16 -8.04 14.78 12.98
CA ARG A 16 -8.96 13.93 13.75
C ARG A 16 -10.41 14.32 13.54
N SER A 17 -11.27 13.31 13.37
CA SER A 17 -12.71 13.49 13.37
C SER A 17 -13.27 13.23 14.77
N GLU A 18 -14.29 14.01 15.13
CA GLU A 18 -15.10 13.75 16.33
C GLU A 18 -16.00 12.52 16.15
N TRP A 19 -16.20 12.07 14.90
CA TRP A 19 -17.04 10.92 14.59
C TRP A 19 -16.21 9.63 14.49
N PRO A 20 -16.54 8.58 15.28
CA PRO A 20 -15.76 7.34 15.31
C PRO A 20 -15.60 6.65 13.93
N ILE A 21 -16.62 6.74 13.08
CA ILE A 21 -16.60 6.15 11.73
C ILE A 21 -15.56 6.86 10.85
N ASP A 22 -15.53 8.19 10.90
CA ASP A 22 -14.59 9.00 10.12
C ASP A 22 -13.16 8.82 10.64
N GLU A 23 -13.01 8.65 11.96
CA GLU A 23 -11.73 8.33 12.57
C GLU A 23 -11.23 6.97 12.09
N ALA A 24 -12.05 5.91 12.15
CA ALA A 24 -11.70 4.59 11.61
C ALA A 24 -11.32 4.64 10.12
N ARG A 25 -12.04 5.46 9.34
CA ARG A 25 -11.72 5.70 7.92
C ARG A 25 -10.36 6.39 7.75
N LEU A 26 -10.03 7.36 8.59
CA LEU A 26 -8.75 8.06 8.54
C LEU A 26 -7.58 7.07 8.73
N VAL A 27 -7.70 6.16 9.70
CA VAL A 27 -6.70 5.09 9.93
C VAL A 27 -6.60 4.15 8.75
N PHE A 28 -7.74 3.79 8.17
CA PHE A 28 -7.78 2.97 6.97
C PHE A 28 -7.03 3.63 5.80
N ASP A 29 -7.28 4.91 5.55
CA ASP A 29 -6.61 5.68 4.51
C ASP A 29 -5.09 5.76 4.76
N ALA A 30 -4.68 5.89 6.03
CA ALA A 30 -3.27 5.80 6.45
C ALA A 30 -2.65 4.44 6.13
N ALA A 31 -3.35 3.35 6.43
CA ALA A 31 -2.86 1.99 6.15
C ALA A 31 -2.68 1.76 4.65
N VAL A 32 -3.67 2.17 3.84
CA VAL A 32 -3.59 2.10 2.37
C VAL A 32 -2.36 2.84 1.87
N GLN A 33 -2.14 4.05 2.38
CA GLN A 33 -1.03 4.87 1.93
C GLN A 33 0.32 4.31 2.34
N TYR A 34 0.47 3.92 3.60
CA TYR A 34 1.71 3.37 4.12
C TYR A 34 2.09 2.08 3.38
N VAL A 35 1.12 1.19 3.14
CA VAL A 35 1.34 -0.03 2.38
C VAL A 35 1.67 0.27 0.92
N SER A 36 0.98 1.22 0.27
CA SER A 36 1.27 1.59 -1.12
C SER A 36 2.69 2.14 -1.29
N VAL A 37 3.14 3.01 -0.38
CA VAL A 37 4.52 3.50 -0.39
C VAL A 37 5.52 2.37 -0.09
N GLY A 38 5.17 1.46 0.81
CA GLY A 38 5.98 0.25 1.08
C GLY A 38 6.19 -0.60 -0.17
N ILE A 39 5.13 -0.82 -0.95
CA ILE A 39 5.17 -1.52 -2.24
C ILE A 39 6.10 -0.80 -3.22
N ASP A 40 5.94 0.52 -3.38
CA ASP A 40 6.78 1.32 -4.29
C ASP A 40 8.27 1.29 -3.89
N CYS A 41 8.56 1.37 -2.58
CA CYS A 41 9.92 1.28 -2.06
C CYS A 41 10.54 -0.10 -2.28
N ASP A 42 9.79 -1.18 -2.05
CA ASP A 42 10.25 -2.55 -2.29
C ASP A 42 10.50 -2.78 -3.79
N ALA A 43 9.64 -2.25 -4.67
CA ALA A 43 9.82 -2.30 -6.13
C ALA A 43 11.05 -1.51 -6.59
N LEU A 44 11.31 -0.33 -6.01
CA LEU A 44 12.51 0.45 -6.32
C LEU A 44 13.78 -0.28 -5.87
N ALA A 45 13.79 -0.83 -4.65
CA ALA A 45 14.95 -1.55 -4.13
C ALA A 45 15.29 -2.79 -4.97
N ASP A 46 14.26 -3.53 -5.40
CA ASP A 46 14.40 -4.63 -6.36
C ASP A 46 15.01 -4.16 -7.69
N TRP A 47 14.45 -3.10 -8.27
CA TRP A 47 14.97 -2.53 -9.52
C TRP A 47 16.44 -2.11 -9.39
N GLU A 48 16.82 -1.40 -8.32
CA GLU A 48 18.20 -0.96 -8.08
C GLU A 48 19.16 -2.15 -7.96
N TRP A 49 18.74 -3.20 -7.25
CA TRP A 49 19.51 -4.45 -7.13
C TRP A 49 19.71 -5.14 -8.49
N ARG A 50 18.64 -5.29 -9.29
CA ARG A 50 18.74 -5.88 -10.65
C ARG A 50 19.63 -5.05 -11.57
N GLN A 51 19.52 -3.72 -11.53
CA GLN A 51 20.41 -2.83 -12.29
C GLN A 51 21.87 -2.96 -11.85
N GLY A 52 22.14 -3.12 -10.55
CA GLY A 52 23.48 -3.36 -10.02
C GLY A 52 24.09 -4.66 -10.57
N ARG A 53 23.34 -5.76 -10.51
CA ARG A 53 23.75 -7.06 -11.08
C ARG A 53 24.09 -6.95 -12.57
N LEU A 54 23.19 -6.36 -13.37
CA LEU A 54 23.40 -6.20 -14.82
C LEU A 54 24.58 -5.29 -15.16
N LYS A 55 24.82 -4.23 -14.37
CA LYS A 55 26.02 -3.38 -14.54
C LYS A 55 27.30 -4.13 -14.24
N GLY A 56 27.32 -4.99 -13.21
CA GLY A 56 28.46 -5.85 -12.91
C GLY A 56 28.80 -6.75 -14.10
N TRP A 57 27.80 -7.37 -14.72
CA TRP A 57 28.02 -8.15 -15.94
C TRP A 57 28.48 -7.31 -17.13
N LEU A 58 27.94 -6.10 -17.31
CA LEU A 58 28.43 -5.19 -18.35
C LEU A 58 29.91 -4.83 -18.15
N GLU A 59 30.38 -4.69 -16.91
CA GLU A 59 31.80 -4.46 -16.62
C GLU A 59 32.67 -5.69 -16.95
N VAL A 60 32.20 -6.89 -16.62
CA VAL A 60 32.87 -8.15 -17.00
C VAL A 60 32.97 -8.28 -18.51
N LEU A 61 31.88 -8.04 -19.23
CA LEU A 61 31.84 -8.11 -20.69
C LEU A 61 32.68 -7.01 -21.37
N ARG A 62 32.83 -5.84 -20.72
CA ARG A 62 33.64 -4.72 -21.22
C ARG A 62 35.13 -4.86 -20.95
N ARG A 63 35.57 -5.82 -20.12
CA ARG A 63 36.99 -6.17 -19.94
C ARG A 63 37.55 -6.92 -21.15
N GLU A 64 37.26 -6.44 -22.37
CA GLU A 64 38.09 -6.79 -23.52
C GLU A 64 39.52 -6.26 -23.26
N PRO A 65 40.57 -7.02 -23.63
CA PRO A 65 41.92 -6.52 -23.53
C PRO A 65 42.03 -5.26 -24.38
N SER A 66 42.48 -4.15 -23.79
CA SER A 66 42.89 -2.99 -24.56
C SER A 66 43.87 -3.49 -25.61
N ALA A 67 43.60 -3.25 -26.89
CA ALA A 67 44.59 -3.44 -27.95
C ALA A 67 45.76 -2.50 -27.65
N VAL A 68 46.72 -2.97 -26.85
CA VAL A 68 48.00 -2.32 -26.69
C VAL A 68 48.59 -2.33 -28.09
N SER A 69 48.85 -1.15 -28.60
CA SER A 69 49.53 -0.91 -29.87
C SER A 69 50.88 -1.64 -29.83
N VAL A 70 50.92 -2.86 -30.37
CA VAL A 70 52.18 -3.57 -30.61
C VAL A 70 52.69 -3.03 -31.94
N GLU A 71 53.61 -2.08 -31.85
CA GLU A 71 54.51 -1.82 -32.95
C GLU A 71 55.15 -3.15 -33.37
N ARG A 72 54.98 -3.46 -34.65
CA ARG A 72 55.57 -4.55 -35.41
C ARG A 72 56.87 -5.11 -34.81
N SER A 73 56.88 -6.39 -34.46
CA SER A 73 57.66 -7.43 -35.16
C SER A 73 57.54 -8.80 -34.46
N GLY A 74 57.05 -9.80 -35.20
CA GLY A 74 57.07 -11.23 -34.82
C GLY A 74 55.68 -11.86 -34.67
N PRO A 75 55.47 -13.13 -35.08
CA PRO A 75 54.19 -13.82 -34.97
C PRO A 75 53.98 -14.26 -33.52
N SER A 76 53.70 -13.31 -32.64
CA SER A 76 53.22 -13.60 -31.29
C SER A 76 51.71 -13.70 -31.35
N MET A 77 51.19 -14.91 -31.17
CA MET A 77 49.77 -15.20 -31.06
C MET A 77 49.22 -14.43 -29.84
N ILE A 78 48.56 -13.30 -30.08
CA ILE A 78 47.84 -12.57 -29.06
C ILE A 78 46.63 -13.43 -28.70
N VAL A 79 46.75 -14.22 -27.63
CA VAL A 79 45.57 -14.78 -26.96
C VAL A 79 45.04 -13.65 -26.09
N GLY A 80 44.20 -12.81 -26.68
CA GLY A 80 43.29 -12.01 -25.86
C GLY A 80 42.42 -12.99 -25.10
N GLU A 81 42.41 -12.92 -23.76
CA GLU A 81 41.43 -13.63 -22.96
C GLU A 81 40.06 -13.05 -23.35
N SER A 82 39.42 -13.71 -24.32
CA SER A 82 38.00 -13.54 -24.57
C SER A 82 37.25 -13.99 -23.32
N VAL A 83 36.08 -13.39 -23.10
CA VAL A 83 35.12 -13.85 -22.08
C VAL A 83 34.98 -15.37 -22.21
N GLY A 84 35.34 -16.09 -21.15
CA GLY A 84 35.39 -17.54 -21.16
C GLY A 84 33.98 -18.10 -21.37
N ARG A 85 33.86 -19.27 -22.02
CA ARG A 85 32.57 -19.98 -22.15
C ARG A 85 31.83 -20.11 -20.81
N GLY A 86 32.57 -20.35 -19.71
CA GLY A 86 32.00 -20.43 -18.37
C GLY A 86 31.45 -19.09 -17.83
N GLU A 87 32.04 -17.95 -18.21
CA GLU A 87 31.53 -16.63 -17.84
C GLU A 87 30.25 -16.28 -18.62
N LEU A 88 30.18 -16.71 -19.89
CA LEU A 88 28.98 -16.62 -20.71
C LEU A 88 27.83 -17.50 -20.18
N GLU A 89 28.13 -18.73 -19.76
CA GLU A 89 27.15 -19.62 -19.14
C GLU A 89 26.64 -19.04 -17.81
N ALA A 90 27.55 -18.54 -16.95
CA ALA A 90 27.19 -17.88 -15.70
C ALA A 90 26.34 -16.61 -15.90
N LEU A 91 26.60 -15.82 -16.95
CA LEU A 91 25.77 -14.68 -17.33
C LEU A 91 24.36 -15.10 -17.70
N VAL A 92 24.22 -16.16 -18.51
CA VAL A 92 22.90 -16.67 -18.94
C VAL A 92 22.11 -17.16 -17.73
N ASP A 93 22.75 -17.91 -16.84
CA ASP A 93 22.13 -18.39 -15.60
C ASP A 93 21.70 -17.24 -14.69
N ASP A 94 22.55 -16.22 -14.51
CA ASP A 94 22.22 -15.06 -13.67
C ASP A 94 21.08 -14.22 -14.28
N VAL A 95 21.06 -14.04 -15.60
CA VAL A 95 19.94 -13.36 -16.29
C VAL A 95 18.65 -14.15 -16.13
N ALA A 96 18.69 -15.48 -16.23
CA ALA A 96 17.52 -16.32 -16.01
C ALA A 96 17.00 -16.21 -14.57
N GLU A 97 17.89 -16.18 -13.57
CA GLU A 97 17.55 -15.96 -12.16
C GLU A 97 16.91 -14.59 -11.95
N LEU A 98 17.49 -13.53 -12.52
CA LEU A 98 16.95 -12.16 -12.43
C LEU A 98 15.54 -12.04 -13.03
N LEU A 99 15.29 -12.71 -14.15
CA LEU A 99 13.96 -12.75 -14.78
C LEU A 99 12.95 -13.53 -13.91
N ALA A 100 13.36 -14.65 -13.34
CA ALA A 100 12.50 -15.44 -12.45
C ALA A 100 12.15 -14.66 -11.17
N GLU A 101 13.12 -13.97 -10.56
CA GLU A 101 12.87 -13.12 -9.39
C GLU A 101 11.97 -11.94 -9.74
N ALA A 102 12.22 -11.26 -10.88
CA ALA A 102 11.34 -10.18 -11.34
C ALA A 102 9.89 -10.66 -11.52
N GLY A 103 9.69 -11.87 -12.07
CA GLY A 103 8.36 -12.49 -12.17
C GLY A 103 7.69 -12.68 -10.82
N ARG A 104 8.39 -13.28 -9.85
CA ARG A 104 7.89 -13.47 -8.47
C ARG A 104 7.51 -12.14 -7.80
N ARG A 105 8.32 -11.09 -8.03
CA ARG A 105 8.07 -9.75 -7.47
C ARG A 105 6.88 -9.05 -8.11
N CYS A 106 6.68 -9.20 -9.40
CA CYS A 106 5.47 -8.74 -10.07
C CYS A 106 4.23 -9.40 -9.47
N ASP A 107 4.23 -10.72 -9.31
CA ASP A 107 3.11 -11.47 -8.73
C ASP A 107 2.80 -11.02 -7.29
N GLU A 108 3.84 -10.84 -6.48
CA GLU A 108 3.72 -10.34 -5.10
C GLU A 108 3.12 -8.92 -5.06
N THR A 109 3.63 -8.02 -5.91
CA THR A 109 3.16 -6.63 -6.03
C THR A 109 1.70 -6.58 -6.48
N GLU A 110 1.32 -7.37 -7.48
CA GLU A 110 -0.07 -7.46 -7.92
C GLU A 110 -1.00 -7.98 -6.82
N ARG A 111 -0.58 -9.01 -6.07
CA ARG A 111 -1.35 -9.53 -4.93
C ARG A 111 -1.61 -8.43 -3.91
N MET A 112 -0.59 -7.62 -3.60
CA MET A 112 -0.72 -6.51 -2.65
C MET A 112 -1.65 -5.41 -3.18
N HIS A 113 -1.51 -4.98 -4.44
CA HIS A 113 -2.41 -4.01 -5.06
C HIS A 113 -3.86 -4.51 -5.11
N ARG A 114 -4.09 -5.80 -5.40
CA ARG A 114 -5.42 -6.41 -5.35
C ARG A 114 -6.03 -6.34 -3.96
N ALA A 115 -5.25 -6.62 -2.91
CA ALA A 115 -5.70 -6.52 -1.53
C ALA A 115 -6.11 -5.07 -1.17
N VAL A 116 -5.25 -4.10 -1.48
CA VAL A 116 -5.51 -2.66 -1.26
C VAL A 116 -6.76 -2.21 -2.03
N GLY A 117 -6.84 -2.52 -3.33
CA GLY A 117 -7.97 -2.14 -4.18
C GLY A 117 -9.29 -2.78 -3.73
N SER A 118 -9.26 -4.02 -3.26
CA SER A 118 -10.44 -4.69 -2.70
C SER A 118 -10.92 -4.04 -1.40
N ALA A 119 -9.98 -3.70 -0.51
CA ALA A 119 -10.29 -3.04 0.74
C ALA A 119 -10.88 -1.63 0.53
N LEU A 120 -10.31 -0.84 -0.39
CA LEU A 120 -10.81 0.48 -0.79
C LEU A 120 -12.27 0.41 -1.25
N ARG A 121 -12.60 -0.54 -2.15
CA ARG A 121 -13.98 -0.75 -2.60
C ARG A 121 -14.90 -1.11 -1.45
N ARG A 122 -14.45 -1.97 -0.53
CA ARG A 122 -15.27 -2.41 0.60
C ARG A 122 -15.55 -1.27 1.58
N VAL A 123 -14.55 -0.48 1.94
CA VAL A 123 -14.73 0.71 2.80
C VAL A 123 -15.63 1.74 2.14
N GLY A 124 -15.49 1.96 0.82
CA GLY A 124 -16.41 2.82 0.07
C GLY A 124 -17.88 2.38 0.19
N MET A 125 -18.15 1.08 0.08
CA MET A 125 -19.50 0.52 0.28
C MET A 125 -20.00 0.68 1.72
N ILE A 126 -19.15 0.44 2.71
CA ILE A 126 -19.50 0.62 4.14
C ILE A 126 -19.90 2.07 4.39
N MET A 127 -19.07 3.03 3.96
CA MET A 127 -19.36 4.47 4.14
C MET A 127 -20.66 4.88 3.46
N LYS A 128 -20.92 4.40 2.24
CA LYS A 128 -22.19 4.66 1.54
C LYS A 128 -23.38 4.14 2.35
N ARG A 129 -23.30 2.91 2.85
CA ARG A 129 -24.37 2.31 3.65
C ARG A 129 -24.58 3.06 4.97
N CYS A 130 -23.51 3.57 5.59
CA CYS A 130 -23.63 4.39 6.79
C CYS A 130 -24.40 5.68 6.56
N VAL A 131 -24.15 6.36 5.43
CA VAL A 131 -24.89 7.57 5.06
C VAL A 131 -26.37 7.26 4.84
N GLU A 132 -26.67 6.20 4.08
CA GLU A 132 -28.04 5.75 3.84
C GLU A 132 -28.75 5.41 5.16
N ARG A 133 -28.13 4.60 6.03
CA ARG A 133 -28.74 4.18 7.28
C ARG A 133 -28.94 5.34 8.26
N ARG A 134 -28.02 6.30 8.30
CA ARG A 134 -28.17 7.52 9.11
C ARG A 134 -29.34 8.36 8.63
N ALA A 135 -29.54 8.47 7.31
CA ALA A 135 -30.70 9.16 6.74
C ALA A 135 -32.01 8.42 7.06
N GLU A 136 -32.05 7.09 6.99
CA GLU A 136 -33.20 6.27 7.39
C GLU A 136 -33.57 6.51 8.87
N ILE A 137 -32.59 6.50 9.77
CA ILE A 137 -32.80 6.77 11.21
C ILE A 137 -33.31 8.20 11.42
N GLY A 138 -32.71 9.18 10.75
CA GLY A 138 -33.15 10.58 10.81
C GLY A 138 -34.59 10.75 10.34
N ALA A 139 -34.95 10.16 9.22
CA ALA A 139 -36.32 10.22 8.68
C ALA A 139 -37.34 9.58 9.64
N ALA A 140 -37.03 8.41 10.21
CA ALA A 140 -37.91 7.75 11.18
C ALA A 140 -38.05 8.55 12.49
N THR A 141 -36.99 9.27 12.90
CA THR A 141 -37.02 10.14 14.07
C THR A 141 -37.89 11.37 13.82
N GLU A 142 -37.74 11.99 12.64
CA GLU A 142 -38.54 13.13 12.21
C GLU A 142 -40.04 12.78 12.13
N GLU A 143 -40.39 11.62 11.57
CA GLU A 143 -41.78 11.14 11.50
C GLU A 143 -42.39 10.97 12.91
N ARG A 144 -41.61 10.49 13.89
CA ARG A 144 -42.05 10.41 15.29
C ARG A 144 -42.23 11.79 15.90
N LEU A 145 -41.32 12.73 15.64
CA LEU A 145 -41.40 14.09 16.16
C LEU A 145 -42.64 14.83 15.64
N GLN A 146 -43.04 14.60 14.40
CA GLN A 146 -44.27 15.17 13.82
C GLN A 146 -45.55 14.71 14.51
N GLN A 147 -45.52 13.58 15.22
CA GLN A 147 -46.66 13.05 15.99
C GLN A 147 -46.72 13.60 17.42
N ILE A 148 -45.70 14.33 17.86
CA ILE A 148 -45.57 14.87 19.21
C ILE A 148 -45.89 16.37 19.19
N SER A 149 -46.55 16.87 20.25
CA SER A 149 -46.82 18.30 20.36
C SER A 149 -45.50 19.10 20.41
N PRO A 150 -45.36 20.22 19.67
CA PRO A 150 -44.22 21.12 19.75
C PRO A 150 -43.95 21.66 21.16
N GLU A 151 -44.97 21.69 22.02
CA GLU A 151 -44.90 22.19 23.40
C GLU A 151 -44.43 21.12 24.39
N ASP A 152 -44.50 19.84 24.01
CA ASP A 152 -44.06 18.71 24.84
C ASP A 152 -42.58 18.41 24.59
N THR A 153 -41.74 19.25 25.19
CA THR A 153 -40.27 19.15 25.08
C THR A 153 -39.73 17.85 25.66
N ALA A 154 -40.38 17.27 26.67
CA ALA A 154 -39.98 16.01 27.27
C ALA A 154 -40.21 14.84 26.31
N ALA A 155 -41.38 14.79 25.66
CA ALA A 155 -41.67 13.75 24.66
C ALA A 155 -40.78 13.89 23.42
N GLN A 156 -40.50 15.12 22.96
CA GLN A 156 -39.56 15.34 21.85
C GLN A 156 -38.15 14.84 22.17
N GLN A 157 -37.64 15.17 23.37
CA GLN A 157 -36.32 14.71 23.79
C GLN A 157 -36.27 13.19 23.88
N ALA A 158 -37.29 12.55 24.44
CA ALA A 158 -37.39 11.09 24.48
C ALA A 158 -37.40 10.45 23.08
N ALA A 159 -38.07 11.08 22.11
CA ALA A 159 -38.10 10.59 20.72
C ALA A 159 -36.72 10.69 20.04
N ILE A 160 -35.96 11.75 20.30
CA ILE A 160 -34.57 11.91 19.83
C ILE A 160 -33.66 10.87 20.48
N GLU A 161 -33.75 10.71 21.80
CA GLU A 161 -32.93 9.74 22.55
C GLU A 161 -33.20 8.30 22.13
N ALA A 162 -34.45 7.98 21.73
CA ALA A 162 -34.80 6.68 21.18
C ALA A 162 -34.06 6.34 19.87
N ALA A 163 -33.49 7.32 19.16
CA ALA A 163 -32.67 7.10 17.96
C ALA A 163 -31.20 6.79 18.28
N TYR A 164 -30.72 7.11 19.49
CA TYR A 164 -29.31 6.93 19.86
C TYR A 164 -28.84 5.47 19.82
N PRO A 165 -29.60 4.47 20.30
CA PRO A 165 -29.18 3.07 20.19
C PRO A 165 -28.91 2.64 18.75
N ASP A 166 -29.76 3.05 17.80
CA ASP A 166 -29.58 2.73 16.38
C ASP A 166 -28.33 3.40 15.79
N LEU A 167 -28.04 4.65 16.19
CA LEU A 167 -26.84 5.37 15.78
C LEU A 167 -25.56 4.76 16.39
N ILE A 168 -25.61 4.30 17.63
CA ILE A 168 -24.50 3.62 18.31
C ILE A 168 -24.18 2.31 17.59
N VAL A 169 -25.19 1.45 17.37
CA VAL A 169 -25.02 0.17 16.67
C VAL A 169 -24.47 0.38 15.26
N LEU A 170 -24.97 1.40 14.55
CA LEU A 170 -24.44 1.78 13.24
C LEU A 170 -22.97 2.15 13.31
N SER A 171 -22.58 2.97 14.28
CA SER A 171 -21.19 3.41 14.46
C SER A 171 -20.26 2.26 14.79
N GLU A 172 -20.60 1.45 15.79
CA GLU A 172 -19.79 0.30 16.23
C GLU A 172 -19.58 -0.69 15.08
N THR A 173 -20.67 -1.08 14.42
CA THR A 173 -20.62 -2.02 13.29
C THR A 173 -19.77 -1.48 12.15
N ALA A 174 -19.89 -0.20 11.81
CA ALA A 174 -19.11 0.41 10.75
C ALA A 174 -17.62 0.48 11.10
N CYS A 175 -17.29 0.90 12.32
CA CYS A 175 -15.92 0.96 12.81
C CYS A 175 -15.26 -0.42 12.78
N GLU A 176 -15.94 -1.46 13.27
CA GLU A 176 -15.44 -2.84 13.24
C GLU A 176 -15.16 -3.31 11.81
N GLN A 177 -16.10 -3.07 10.88
CA GLN A 177 -15.92 -3.48 9.49
C GLN A 177 -14.79 -2.73 8.79
N ILE A 178 -14.62 -1.44 9.06
CA ILE A 178 -13.51 -0.63 8.55
C ILE A 178 -12.20 -1.13 9.14
N ASN A 179 -12.11 -1.34 10.44
CA ASN A 179 -10.91 -1.86 11.11
C ASN A 179 -10.52 -3.25 10.60
N ALA A 180 -11.49 -4.10 10.28
CA ALA A 180 -11.23 -5.38 9.62
C ALA A 180 -10.63 -5.20 8.21
N GLN A 181 -11.04 -4.17 7.45
CA GLN A 181 -10.40 -3.85 6.17
C GLN A 181 -9.00 -3.25 6.37
N THR A 182 -8.80 -2.40 7.38
CA THR A 182 -7.49 -1.87 7.77
C THR A 182 -6.52 -3.00 8.06
N ARG A 183 -6.90 -3.99 8.87
CA ARG A 183 -6.10 -5.18 9.14
C ARG A 183 -5.71 -5.91 7.86
N ARG A 184 -6.66 -6.17 6.96
CA ARG A 184 -6.41 -6.83 5.66
C ARG A 184 -5.39 -6.07 4.80
N VAL A 185 -5.43 -4.74 4.80
CA VAL A 185 -4.44 -3.92 4.09
C VAL A 185 -3.06 -4.08 4.73
N LEU A 186 -2.98 -3.98 6.05
CA LEU A 186 -1.72 -4.13 6.78
C LEU A 186 -1.12 -5.55 6.62
N ASP A 187 -1.95 -6.59 6.54
CA ASP A 187 -1.55 -7.97 6.27
C ASP A 187 -0.97 -8.18 4.87
N ALA A 188 -1.31 -7.30 3.92
CA ALA A 188 -0.81 -7.43 2.55
C ALA A 188 0.71 -7.28 2.49
N HIS A 189 1.29 -6.47 3.38
CA HIS A 189 2.69 -6.07 3.33
C HIS A 189 3.49 -6.54 4.56
N ARG A 190 4.66 -7.14 4.30
CA ARG A 190 5.51 -7.78 5.32
C ARG A 190 5.88 -6.89 6.50
N ARG A 191 6.11 -5.59 6.28
CA ARG A 191 6.51 -4.64 7.33
C ARG A 191 5.37 -4.31 8.30
N THR A 192 4.12 -4.52 7.89
CA THR A 192 2.90 -4.17 8.66
C THR A 192 2.09 -5.40 9.08
N ALA A 193 2.39 -6.58 8.52
CA ALA A 193 1.67 -7.82 8.79
C ALA A 193 1.72 -8.22 10.28
N ALA A 194 2.87 -8.04 10.95
CA ALA A 194 3.00 -8.34 12.37
C ALA A 194 2.52 -7.22 13.30
N MET A 195 2.23 -6.02 12.76
CA MET A 195 1.87 -4.85 13.57
C MET A 195 0.37 -4.90 13.92
N PRO A 196 -0.01 -4.88 15.21
CA PRO A 196 -1.40 -4.74 15.62
C PRO A 196 -2.02 -3.43 15.10
N VAL A 197 -3.32 -3.43 14.82
CA VAL A 197 -4.02 -2.23 14.28
C VAL A 197 -3.91 -1.03 15.22
N TRP A 198 -4.02 -1.25 16.54
CA TRP A 198 -3.89 -0.17 17.53
C TRP A 198 -2.48 0.44 17.54
N GLN A 199 -1.43 -0.37 17.33
CA GLN A 199 -0.06 0.15 17.27
C GLN A 199 0.16 0.94 15.98
N PHE A 200 -0.37 0.45 14.86
CA PHE A 200 -0.37 1.19 13.60
C PHE A 200 -1.11 2.53 13.74
N TRP A 201 -2.22 2.51 14.47
CA TRP A 201 -3.03 3.70 14.74
C TRP A 201 -2.24 4.80 15.44
N GLU A 202 -1.52 4.47 16.51
CA GLU A 202 -0.66 5.41 17.24
C GLU A 202 0.47 5.98 16.39
N MET A 203 1.12 5.13 15.58
CA MET A 203 2.16 5.54 14.64
C MET A 203 1.59 6.48 13.57
N ALA A 204 0.47 6.10 12.96
CA ALA A 204 -0.17 6.88 11.91
C ALA A 204 -0.59 8.28 12.39
N TYR A 205 -1.03 8.43 13.65
CA TYR A 205 -1.30 9.76 14.18
C TYR A 205 -0.06 10.63 14.26
N LYS A 206 0.99 10.12 14.88
CA LYS A 206 2.23 10.88 15.10
C LYS A 206 2.86 11.28 13.77
N ASP A 207 2.89 10.35 12.82
CA ASP A 207 3.69 10.51 11.61
C ASP A 207 2.91 11.14 10.46
N LEU A 208 1.60 10.87 10.35
CA LEU A 208 0.82 11.17 9.14
C LEU A 208 -0.33 12.17 9.35
N ILE A 209 -0.73 12.42 10.60
CA ILE A 209 -1.91 13.25 10.94
C ILE A 209 -1.52 14.48 11.78
N GLU A 210 -0.64 14.34 12.76
CA GLU A 210 -0.22 15.43 13.66
C GLU A 210 1.09 16.11 13.24
N GLY A 211 1.96 15.39 12.51
CA GLY A 211 3.22 15.91 11.97
C GLY A 211 3.05 16.97 10.90
#